data_AF-X0WVN3-F1
#
_entry.id   AF-X0WVN3-F1
#
_cell.length_a   1.000
_cell.length_b   1.000
_cell.length_c   1.000
_cell.angle_alpha   90.00
_cell.angle_beta   90.00
_cell.angle_gamma   90.00
#
_symmetry.space_group_name_H-M   'P 1'
#
loop_
_entity.id
_entity.type
_entity.pdbx_description
1 polymer ?
#
loop_
_entity_poly.entity_id
_entity_poly.type
_entity_poly.pdbx_seq_one_letter_code
_entity_poly.pdbx_strand_id
1 'polypeptide(L)'
;MERLSIEERVEGFRRFFAMDNRDGPLVGFFWGTYYPWKRYRAAAAIPGGPFGPDSLDPTAFVPDYQRLHEQYEQGGGDFIWSGSAFWGVPWMEALCGCPVVADHDTGSARSHPPDAVRPPESAAGSPWGQKAAEFLRVLNASAAGQYPMGTTLMRGLSDVLAALYGSPDFVFNLADHPDEADRVLEQIADLWIQFARVQLDAIPDFHGGV
;
A
#
# COMPACT_ATOMS: atom_id res chain seq x y z
N MET A 1 12.36 27.91 0.28
CA MET A 1 11.19 27.63 1.13
C MET A 1 11.73 27.27 2.50
N GLU A 2 11.23 27.90 3.57
CA GLU A 2 11.66 27.55 4.92
C GLU A 2 11.24 26.12 5.23
N ARG A 3 12.12 25.34 5.87
CA ARG A 3 11.86 23.93 6.16
C ARG A 3 11.22 23.86 7.55
N LEU A 4 9.92 23.58 7.57
CA LEU A 4 9.18 23.35 8.81
C LEU A 4 9.78 22.16 9.55
N SER A 5 9.86 22.27 10.88
CA SER A 5 10.14 21.16 11.79
C SER A 5 9.06 20.08 11.68
N ILE A 6 9.36 18.88 12.15
CA ILE A 6 8.38 17.79 12.13
C ILE A 6 7.18 18.11 13.02
N GLU A 7 7.41 18.76 14.16
CA GLU A 7 6.37 19.20 15.10
C GLU A 7 5.40 20.19 14.45
N GLU A 8 5.91 21.16 13.71
CA GLU A 8 5.09 22.14 12.99
C GLU A 8 4.24 21.47 11.91
N ARG A 9 4.80 20.52 11.15
CA ARG A 9 4.07 19.77 10.13
C ARG A 9 2.99 18.90 10.75
N VAL A 10 3.30 18.17 11.82
CA VAL A 10 2.35 17.35 12.57
C VAL A 10 1.18 18.20 13.09
N GLU A 11 1.47 19.37 13.67
CA GLU A 11 0.42 20.27 14.15
C GLU A 11 -0.42 20.86 13.00
N GLY A 12 0.20 21.10 11.84
CA GLY A 12 -0.51 21.42 10.60
C GLY A 12 -1.51 20.35 10.19
N PHE A 13 -1.10 19.07 10.19
CA PHE A 13 -2.00 17.94 9.92
C PHE A 13 -3.12 17.81 10.96
N ARG A 14 -2.83 18.02 12.25
CA ARG A 14 -3.88 18.02 13.30
C ARG A 14 -4.93 19.09 13.03
N ARG A 15 -4.52 20.31 12.71
CA ARG A 15 -5.45 21.40 12.33
C ARG A 15 -6.25 21.03 11.08
N PHE A 16 -5.61 20.44 10.07
CA PHE A 16 -6.28 20.01 8.85
C PHE A 16 -7.38 18.97 9.13
N PHE A 17 -7.09 17.91 9.89
CA PHE A 17 -8.09 16.91 10.27
C PHE A 17 -9.20 17.46 11.18
N ALA A 18 -8.88 18.47 12.00
CA ALA A 18 -9.88 19.21 12.78
C ALA A 18 -10.68 20.23 11.94
N MET A 19 -10.39 20.38 10.65
CA MET A 19 -10.97 21.40 9.76
C MET A 19 -10.78 22.85 10.26
N ASP A 20 -9.64 23.14 10.90
CA ASP A 20 -9.30 24.46 11.48
C ASP A 20 -8.02 25.07 10.87
N ASN A 21 -7.75 24.81 9.59
CA ASN A 21 -6.58 25.31 8.88
C ASN A 21 -6.76 26.77 8.39
N ARG A 22 -6.86 27.71 9.34
CA ARG A 22 -7.11 29.14 9.07
C ARG A 22 -5.99 29.85 8.31
N ASP A 23 -4.76 29.36 8.46
CA ASP A 23 -3.57 29.95 7.85
C ASP A 23 -3.38 29.54 6.38
N GLY A 24 -4.18 28.59 5.87
CA GLY A 24 -4.13 28.13 4.48
C GLY A 24 -4.21 26.61 4.33
N PRO A 25 -4.20 26.11 3.08
CA PRO A 25 -4.13 24.67 2.81
C PRO A 25 -2.74 24.10 3.15
N LEU A 26 -2.68 22.81 3.46
CA LEU A 26 -1.41 22.07 3.46
C LEU A 26 -0.99 21.77 2.02
N VAL A 27 0.27 22.00 1.69
CA VAL A 27 0.84 21.79 0.35
C VAL A 27 1.98 20.78 0.41
N GLY A 28 1.90 19.77 -0.45
CA GLY A 28 2.94 18.76 -0.63
C GLY A 28 3.16 18.44 -2.09
N PHE A 29 4.30 17.82 -2.40
CA PHE A 29 4.71 17.48 -3.76
C PHE A 29 4.97 16.00 -3.87
N PHE A 30 4.56 15.42 -5.00
CA PHE A 30 5.01 14.10 -5.40
C PHE A 30 6.22 14.23 -6.31
N TRP A 31 7.34 13.62 -5.93
CA TRP A 31 8.60 13.71 -6.67
C TRP A 31 8.84 12.50 -7.56
N GLY A 32 9.21 12.74 -8.81
CA GLY A 32 9.63 11.70 -9.76
C GLY A 32 8.47 10.91 -10.37
N THR A 33 8.71 9.64 -10.64
CA THR A 33 7.72 8.76 -11.29
C THR A 33 6.71 8.19 -10.29
N TYR A 34 5.44 8.15 -10.71
CA TYR A 34 4.36 7.48 -9.98
C TYR A 34 4.44 5.95 -10.11
N TYR A 35 5.14 5.44 -11.13
CA TYR A 35 5.26 4.01 -11.42
C TYR A 35 6.22 3.32 -10.44
N PRO A 36 5.74 2.46 -9.50
CA PRO A 36 6.56 1.97 -8.39
C PRO A 36 7.80 1.21 -8.82
N TRP A 37 7.73 0.44 -9.91
CA TRP A 37 8.85 -0.39 -10.36
C TRP A 37 9.99 0.44 -10.97
N LYS A 38 9.69 1.66 -11.41
CA LYS A 38 10.69 2.64 -11.86
C LYS A 38 11.17 3.52 -10.70
N ARG A 39 10.41 3.57 -9.60
CA ARG A 39 10.67 4.40 -8.41
C ARG A 39 11.61 3.72 -7.41
N TYR A 40 11.39 2.45 -7.15
CA TYR A 40 12.19 1.63 -6.24
C TYR A 40 13.17 0.79 -7.06
N ARG A 41 14.46 1.11 -6.97
CA ARG A 41 15.53 0.42 -7.71
C ARG A 41 15.59 -1.06 -7.38
N ALA A 42 15.30 -1.43 -6.14
CA ALA A 42 15.22 -2.82 -5.70
C ALA A 42 14.21 -3.67 -6.50
N ALA A 43 13.16 -3.05 -7.05
CA ALA A 43 12.17 -3.75 -7.84
C ALA A 43 12.73 -4.35 -9.14
N ALA A 44 13.88 -3.87 -9.63
CA ALA A 44 14.55 -4.45 -10.79
C ALA A 44 15.03 -5.89 -10.58
N ALA A 45 15.18 -6.33 -9.32
CA ALA A 45 15.54 -7.71 -8.99
C ALA A 45 14.34 -8.68 -9.05
N ILE A 46 13.10 -8.16 -9.06
CA ILE A 46 11.91 -8.97 -9.16
C ILE A 46 11.70 -9.34 -10.63
N PRO A 47 11.47 -10.62 -10.99
CA PRO A 47 11.30 -11.03 -12.37
C PRO A 47 10.10 -10.35 -13.04
N GLY A 48 10.21 -10.08 -14.34
CA GLY A 48 9.06 -9.73 -15.17
C GLY A 48 8.14 -10.94 -15.35
N GLY A 49 6.83 -10.71 -15.41
CA GLY A 49 5.84 -11.79 -15.45
C GLY A 49 5.30 -12.14 -14.05
N PRO A 50 4.79 -13.37 -13.86
CA PRO A 50 4.25 -13.80 -12.57
C PRO A 50 5.28 -13.72 -11.44
N PHE A 51 4.88 -13.20 -10.28
CA PHE A 51 5.72 -13.17 -9.08
C PHE A 51 4.90 -13.48 -7.82
N GLY A 52 5.60 -13.83 -6.73
CA GLY A 52 4.99 -14.18 -5.46
C GLY A 52 5.66 -13.46 -4.28
N PRO A 53 5.21 -13.74 -3.04
CA PRO A 53 5.82 -13.17 -1.84
C PRO A 53 7.33 -13.44 -1.76
N ASP A 54 7.75 -14.65 -2.14
CA ASP A 54 9.17 -15.08 -2.10
C ASP A 54 10.05 -14.35 -3.11
N SER A 55 9.46 -13.69 -4.11
CA SER A 55 10.19 -12.83 -5.05
C SER A 55 10.57 -11.48 -4.44
N LEU A 56 10.08 -11.17 -3.23
CA LEU A 56 10.30 -9.89 -2.55
C LEU A 56 11.27 -10.05 -1.37
N ASP A 57 12.38 -9.33 -1.44
CA ASP A 57 13.31 -9.12 -0.33
C ASP A 57 13.14 -7.70 0.23
N PRO A 58 12.47 -7.52 1.39
CA PRO A 58 12.29 -6.20 1.98
C PRO A 58 13.59 -5.46 2.29
N THR A 59 14.67 -6.18 2.60
CA THR A 59 15.97 -5.57 2.96
C THR A 59 16.56 -4.83 1.77
N ALA A 60 16.39 -5.38 0.55
CA ALA A 60 16.85 -4.74 -0.67
C ALA A 60 16.19 -3.38 -0.93
N PHE A 61 14.98 -3.14 -0.39
CA PHE A 61 14.25 -1.88 -0.57
C PHE A 61 14.70 -0.76 0.38
N VAL A 62 15.35 -1.07 1.51
CA VAL A 62 15.74 -0.07 2.51
C VAL A 62 16.47 1.15 1.92
N PRO A 63 17.49 0.99 1.04
CA PRO A 63 18.18 2.14 0.45
C PRO A 63 17.27 3.03 -0.40
N ASP A 64 16.24 2.47 -1.03
CA ASP A 64 15.27 3.27 -1.79
C ASP A 64 14.40 4.11 -0.87
N TYR A 65 13.96 3.58 0.27
CA TYR A 65 13.15 4.32 1.25
C TYR A 65 13.96 5.46 1.88
N GLN A 66 15.21 5.21 2.26
CA GLN A 66 16.10 6.26 2.78
C GLN A 66 16.32 7.38 1.76
N ARG A 67 16.62 7.02 0.50
CA ARG A 67 16.77 7.99 -0.59
C ARG A 67 15.48 8.78 -0.84
N LEU A 68 14.33 8.11 -0.83
CA LEU A 68 13.04 8.79 -1.06
C LEU A 68 12.70 9.74 0.09
N HIS A 69 12.89 9.32 1.34
CA HIS A 69 12.75 10.19 2.51
C HIS A 69 13.58 11.46 2.37
N GLU A 70 14.88 11.31 2.11
CA GLU A 70 15.80 12.44 1.92
C GLU A 70 15.36 13.38 0.79
N GLN A 71 14.88 12.83 -0.33
CA GLN A 71 14.38 13.61 -1.46
C GLN A 71 13.13 14.44 -1.09
N TYR A 72 12.18 13.87 -0.35
CA TYR A 72 10.99 14.59 0.08
C TYR A 72 11.32 15.67 1.11
N GLU A 73 12.20 15.35 2.05
CA GLU A 73 12.68 16.30 3.04
C GLU A 73 13.43 17.49 2.43
N GLN A 74 14.18 17.28 1.34
CA GLN A 74 14.82 18.36 0.57
C GLN A 74 13.82 19.18 -0.25
N GLY A 75 12.72 18.57 -0.67
CA GLY A 75 11.64 19.24 -1.41
C GLY A 75 10.85 20.26 -0.58
N GLY A 76 10.83 20.07 0.74
CA GLY A 76 10.06 20.90 1.67
C GLY A 76 8.55 20.75 1.51
N GLY A 77 7.80 21.69 2.12
CA GLY A 77 6.34 21.69 2.15
C GLY A 77 5.81 21.17 3.49
N ASP A 78 4.50 21.02 3.56
CA ASP A 78 3.81 20.66 4.79
C ASP A 78 3.71 19.14 4.97
N PHE A 79 3.81 18.38 3.87
CA PHE A 79 3.57 16.94 3.87
C PHE A 79 4.71 16.18 4.57
N ILE A 80 4.30 15.17 5.35
CA ILE A 80 5.22 14.22 5.99
C ILE A 80 5.27 12.99 5.08
N TRP A 81 6.46 12.65 4.61
CA TRP A 81 6.64 11.45 3.80
C TRP A 81 6.55 10.21 4.70
N SER A 82 5.76 9.22 4.31
CA SER A 82 5.66 7.94 5.01
C SER A 82 6.17 6.79 4.14
N GLY A 83 6.76 5.80 4.80
CA GLY A 83 7.06 4.51 4.18
C GLY A 83 5.90 3.53 4.35
N SER A 84 5.74 2.56 3.48
CA SER A 84 4.90 1.37 3.71
C SER A 84 5.53 0.17 3.02
N ALA A 85 4.95 -1.04 3.11
CA ALA A 85 5.37 -2.13 2.23
C ALA A 85 5.22 -1.75 0.74
N PHE A 86 6.07 -2.32 -0.12
CA PHE A 86 6.26 -1.88 -1.52
C PHE A 86 4.94 -1.66 -2.29
N TRP A 87 4.72 -0.42 -2.77
CA TRP A 87 3.50 0.00 -3.46
C TRP A 87 3.29 -0.65 -4.83
N GLY A 88 4.31 -1.32 -5.38
CA GLY A 88 4.21 -1.99 -6.66
C GLY A 88 3.46 -3.31 -6.63
N VAL A 89 3.04 -3.79 -5.45
CA VAL A 89 2.24 -5.01 -5.29
C VAL A 89 0.76 -4.65 -5.15
N PRO A 90 -0.16 -5.28 -5.91
CA PRO A 90 -1.60 -5.18 -5.69
C PRO A 90 -2.00 -6.06 -4.49
N TRP A 91 -1.69 -5.60 -3.27
CA TRP A 91 -1.73 -6.41 -2.05
C TRP A 91 -3.10 -7.03 -1.76
N MET A 92 -4.19 -6.28 -1.93
CA MET A 92 -5.53 -6.77 -1.64
C MET A 92 -5.98 -7.85 -2.63
N GLU A 93 -5.69 -7.70 -3.91
CA GLU A 93 -5.99 -8.68 -4.95
C GLU A 93 -5.15 -9.94 -4.74
N ALA A 94 -3.86 -9.78 -4.46
CA ALA A 94 -2.95 -10.88 -4.16
C ALA A 94 -3.40 -11.67 -2.92
N LEU A 95 -3.86 -10.97 -1.88
CA LEU A 95 -4.47 -11.56 -0.70
C LEU A 95 -5.73 -12.34 -1.03
N CYS A 96 -6.58 -11.83 -1.91
CA CYS A 96 -7.81 -12.52 -2.33
C CYS A 96 -7.55 -13.69 -3.30
N GLY A 97 -6.28 -14.00 -3.60
CA GLY A 97 -5.88 -15.14 -4.42
C GLY A 97 -5.65 -14.82 -5.90
N CYS A 98 -5.75 -13.55 -6.31
CA CYS A 98 -5.46 -13.16 -7.69
C CYS A 98 -3.96 -13.35 -8.00
N PRO A 99 -3.60 -14.02 -9.12
CA PRO A 99 -2.23 -14.03 -9.61
C PRO A 99 -1.74 -12.61 -9.91
N VAL A 100 -0.50 -12.30 -9.52
CA VAL A 100 0.12 -10.98 -9.75
C VAL A 100 1.23 -11.08 -10.79
N VAL A 101 1.25 -10.10 -11.69
CA VAL A 101 2.14 -10.06 -12.85
C VAL A 101 2.82 -8.70 -12.93
N ALA A 102 4.15 -8.74 -12.91
CA ALA A 102 5.03 -7.60 -13.07
C ALA A 102 5.22 -7.27 -14.56
N ASP A 103 5.19 -5.98 -14.87
CA ASP A 103 5.46 -5.44 -16.20
C ASP A 103 6.48 -4.30 -16.09
N HIS A 104 7.74 -4.64 -16.37
CA HIS A 104 8.86 -3.70 -16.29
C HIS A 104 8.79 -2.58 -17.33
N ASP A 105 8.19 -2.84 -18.49
CA ASP A 105 8.05 -1.86 -19.57
C ASP A 105 7.12 -0.73 -19.13
N THR A 106 5.97 -1.08 -18.55
CA THR A 106 5.04 -0.10 -17.96
C THR A 106 5.59 0.48 -16.65
N GLY A 107 6.33 -0.31 -15.87
CA GLY A 107 6.81 0.07 -14.54
C GLY A 107 5.78 -0.20 -13.44
N SER A 108 4.89 -1.16 -13.65
CA SER A 108 3.79 -1.48 -12.74
C SER A 108 3.57 -2.99 -12.64
N ALA A 109 2.72 -3.41 -11.71
CA ALA A 109 2.18 -4.75 -11.69
C ALA A 109 0.65 -4.71 -11.75
N ARG A 110 0.06 -5.81 -12.20
CA ARG A 110 -1.39 -6.01 -12.26
C ARG A 110 -1.76 -7.38 -11.71
N SER A 111 -3.01 -7.52 -11.28
CA SER A 111 -3.62 -8.81 -10.95
C SER A 111 -4.36 -9.37 -12.16
N HIS A 112 -4.55 -10.69 -12.17
CA HIS A 112 -5.51 -11.38 -13.05
C HIS A 112 -6.58 -12.07 -12.21
N PRO A 113 -7.78 -12.30 -12.76
CA PRO A 113 -8.79 -13.13 -12.11
C PRO A 113 -8.21 -14.51 -11.79
N PRO A 114 -8.48 -15.06 -10.59
CA PRO A 114 -8.11 -16.44 -10.27
C PRO A 114 -9.05 -17.42 -10.99
N ASP A 115 -8.63 -18.68 -11.13
CA ASP A 115 -9.48 -19.75 -11.68
C ASP A 115 -10.75 -19.99 -10.84
N ALA A 116 -10.69 -19.68 -9.55
CA ALA A 116 -11.83 -19.73 -8.64
C ALA A 116 -11.74 -18.62 -7.59
N VAL A 117 -12.86 -17.92 -7.36
CA VAL A 117 -12.97 -16.90 -6.31
C VAL A 117 -13.06 -17.58 -4.95
N ARG A 118 -11.93 -17.61 -4.25
CA ARG A 118 -11.81 -18.18 -2.90
C ARG A 118 -10.82 -17.35 -2.07
N PRO A 119 -11.27 -16.20 -1.52
CA PRO A 119 -10.45 -15.44 -0.59
C PRO A 119 -10.01 -16.33 0.59
N PRO A 120 -8.78 -16.17 1.11
CA PRO A 120 -8.32 -16.95 2.25
C PRO A 120 -9.10 -16.57 3.52
N GLU A 121 -9.15 -17.50 4.46
CA GLU A 121 -9.83 -17.29 5.76
C GLU A 121 -9.10 -16.26 6.65
N SER A 122 -7.78 -16.07 6.44
CA SER A 122 -6.97 -15.19 7.28
C SER A 122 -5.90 -14.41 6.53
N ALA A 123 -5.86 -13.09 6.74
CA ALA A 123 -4.77 -12.24 6.23
C ALA A 123 -3.43 -12.58 6.90
N ALA A 124 -3.41 -12.73 8.23
CA ALA A 124 -2.20 -13.01 9.01
C ALA A 124 -1.61 -14.40 8.69
N GLY A 125 -2.46 -15.38 8.37
CA GLY A 125 -2.04 -16.71 7.95
C GLY A 125 -1.58 -16.79 6.49
N SER A 126 -1.89 -15.78 5.67
CA SER A 126 -1.55 -15.79 4.24
C SER A 126 -0.09 -15.42 3.98
N PRO A 127 0.56 -16.01 2.95
CA PRO A 127 1.92 -15.63 2.55
C PRO A 127 2.07 -14.13 2.23
N TRP A 128 1.07 -13.52 1.60
CA TRP A 128 1.09 -12.08 1.27
C TRP A 128 0.97 -11.20 2.52
N GLY A 129 0.08 -11.54 3.47
CA GLY A 129 -0.04 -10.79 4.71
C GLY A 129 1.22 -10.87 5.58
N GLN A 130 1.84 -12.05 5.64
CA GLN A 130 3.13 -12.24 6.33
C GLN A 130 4.25 -11.42 5.68
N LYS A 131 4.33 -11.40 4.35
CA LYS A 131 5.33 -10.63 3.61
C LYS A 131 5.12 -9.11 3.77
N ALA A 132 3.88 -8.63 3.80
CA ALA A 132 3.59 -7.22 4.08
C ALA A 132 4.04 -6.83 5.50
N ALA A 133 3.73 -7.67 6.50
CA ALA A 133 4.17 -7.45 7.88
C ALA A 133 5.71 -7.52 8.02
N GLU A 134 6.37 -8.41 7.27
CA GLU A 134 7.84 -8.46 7.18
C GLU A 134 8.42 -7.17 6.61
N PHE A 135 7.84 -6.65 5.51
CA PHE A 135 8.22 -5.37 4.92
C PHE A 135 8.14 -4.24 5.94
N LEU A 136 7.00 -4.09 6.60
CA LEU A 136 6.80 -3.02 7.58
C LEU A 136 7.79 -3.13 8.73
N ARG A 137 8.06 -4.35 9.24
CA ARG A 137 9.06 -4.57 10.29
C ARG A 137 10.47 -4.18 9.86
N VAL A 138 10.90 -4.60 8.66
CA VAL A 138 12.24 -4.29 8.13
C VAL A 138 12.40 -2.78 7.89
N LEU A 139 11.41 -2.16 7.25
CA LEU A 139 11.44 -0.72 6.96
C LEU A 139 11.39 0.11 8.24
N ASN A 140 10.52 -0.25 9.18
CA ASN A 140 10.42 0.45 10.46
C ASN A 140 11.75 0.40 11.25
N ALA A 141 12.37 -0.77 11.33
CA ALA A 141 13.67 -0.93 11.98
C ALA A 141 14.74 -0.04 11.33
N SER A 142 14.72 0.10 10.00
CA SER A 142 15.64 0.99 9.29
C SER A 142 15.26 2.48 9.40
N ALA A 143 13.98 2.81 9.54
CA ALA A 143 13.52 4.19 9.64
C ALA A 143 13.97 4.82 10.96
N ALA A 144 14.05 4.02 12.04
CA ALA A 144 14.51 4.45 13.36
C ALA A 144 13.84 5.76 13.85
N GLY A 145 12.55 5.91 13.55
CA GLY A 145 11.76 7.09 13.92
C GLY A 145 11.99 8.33 13.06
N GLN A 146 12.75 8.25 11.97
CA GLN A 146 12.99 9.42 11.09
C GLN A 146 11.76 9.79 10.26
N TYR A 147 10.90 8.82 9.92
CA TYR A 147 9.67 9.01 9.17
C TYR A 147 8.62 7.97 9.59
N PRO A 148 7.32 8.30 9.52
CA PRO A 148 6.25 7.37 9.88
C PRO A 148 6.13 6.22 8.89
N MET A 149 5.65 5.08 9.38
CA MET A 149 5.12 4.02 8.51
C MET A 149 3.63 4.25 8.27
N GLY A 150 3.14 3.83 7.11
CA GLY A 150 1.73 3.78 6.76
C GLY A 150 1.37 2.42 6.18
N THR A 151 0.08 2.21 5.94
CA THR A 151 -0.41 1.01 5.26
C THR A 151 0.00 1.02 3.79
N THR A 152 -0.03 -0.16 3.17
CA THR A 152 0.01 -0.32 1.71
C THR A 152 -1.18 0.35 1.03
N LEU A 153 -1.20 0.34 -0.31
CA LEU A 153 -2.39 0.70 -1.06
C LEU A 153 -3.51 -0.32 -0.80
N MET A 154 -4.40 0.03 0.13
CA MET A 154 -5.56 -0.77 0.55
C MET A 154 -6.72 -0.57 -0.42
N ARG A 155 -6.66 -1.23 -1.58
CA ARG A 155 -7.69 -1.08 -2.61
C ARG A 155 -9.09 -1.40 -2.07
N GLY A 156 -10.09 -0.66 -2.54
CA GLY A 156 -11.47 -0.77 -2.08
C GLY A 156 -12.15 -2.06 -2.53
N LEU A 157 -13.23 -2.42 -1.83
CA LEU A 157 -13.93 -3.70 -2.01
C LEU A 157 -14.41 -3.92 -3.45
N SER A 158 -14.99 -2.90 -4.08
CA SER A 158 -15.49 -2.99 -5.47
C SER A 158 -14.38 -3.21 -6.48
N ASP A 159 -13.21 -2.60 -6.28
CA ASP A 159 -12.08 -2.81 -7.18
C ASP A 159 -11.51 -4.23 -7.03
N VAL A 160 -11.45 -4.75 -5.80
CA VAL A 160 -11.00 -6.12 -5.53
C VAL A 160 -11.99 -7.13 -6.11
N LEU A 161 -13.30 -6.88 -5.95
CA LEU A 161 -14.34 -7.70 -6.56
C LEU A 161 -14.22 -7.71 -8.09
N ALA A 162 -13.98 -6.55 -8.72
CA ALA A 162 -13.74 -6.45 -10.15
C ALA A 162 -12.48 -7.21 -10.60
N ALA A 163 -11.42 -7.21 -9.78
CA ALA A 163 -10.22 -7.99 -10.05
C ALA A 163 -10.47 -9.52 -9.96
N LEU A 164 -11.34 -9.95 -9.03
CA LEU A 164 -11.71 -11.35 -8.85
C LEU A 164 -12.61 -11.88 -9.97
N TYR A 165 -13.58 -11.08 -10.43
CA TYR A 165 -14.50 -11.47 -11.51
C TYR A 165 -13.92 -11.24 -12.90
N GLY A 166 -12.96 -10.32 -13.04
CA GLY A 166 -12.52 -9.84 -14.33
C GLY A 166 -13.47 -8.80 -14.93
N SER A 167 -12.90 -7.89 -15.73
CA SER A 167 -13.61 -6.70 -16.22
C SER A 167 -14.89 -6.95 -17.02
N PRO A 168 -15.01 -7.95 -17.93
CA PRO A 168 -16.26 -8.13 -18.68
C PRO A 168 -17.38 -8.69 -17.80
N ASP A 169 -17.07 -9.60 -16.88
CA ASP A 169 -18.08 -10.35 -16.13
C ASP A 169 -18.49 -9.65 -14.83
N PHE A 170 -17.70 -8.70 -14.34
CA PHE A 170 -17.96 -7.98 -13.11
C PHE A 170 -19.36 -7.35 -13.04
N VAL A 171 -19.74 -6.58 -14.06
CA VAL A 171 -21.04 -5.88 -14.08
C VAL A 171 -22.20 -6.87 -14.26
N PHE A 172 -22.01 -7.92 -15.05
CA PHE A 172 -23.03 -8.95 -15.24
C PHE A 172 -23.24 -9.76 -13.96
N ASN A 173 -22.17 -10.18 -13.27
CA ASN A 173 -22.28 -10.91 -12.02
C ASN A 173 -22.96 -10.08 -10.92
N LEU A 174 -22.72 -8.77 -10.86
CA LEU A 174 -23.44 -7.88 -9.93
C LEU A 174 -24.95 -7.83 -10.20
N ALA A 175 -25.37 -7.87 -11.48
CA ALA A 175 -26.77 -7.79 -11.87
C ALA A 175 -27.49 -9.15 -11.77
N ASP A 176 -26.84 -10.20 -12.26
CA ASP A 176 -27.42 -11.53 -12.44
C ASP A 176 -27.27 -12.40 -11.17
N HIS A 177 -26.25 -12.15 -10.35
CA HIS A 177 -25.92 -12.94 -9.16
C HIS A 177 -25.64 -12.06 -7.92
N PRO A 178 -26.53 -11.11 -7.56
CA PRO A 178 -26.27 -10.14 -6.48
C PRO A 178 -26.01 -10.82 -5.12
N ASP A 179 -26.73 -11.90 -4.79
CA ASP A 179 -26.54 -12.64 -3.55
C ASP A 179 -25.16 -13.32 -3.47
N GLU A 180 -24.55 -13.65 -4.60
CA GLU A 180 -23.18 -14.16 -4.64
C GLU A 180 -22.17 -13.03 -4.48
N ALA A 181 -22.39 -11.92 -5.17
CA ALA A 181 -21.54 -10.74 -5.04
C ALA A 181 -21.51 -10.22 -3.60
N ASP A 182 -22.66 -10.14 -2.94
CA ASP A 182 -22.75 -9.71 -1.54
C ASP A 182 -21.96 -10.64 -0.61
N ARG A 183 -22.11 -11.97 -0.76
CA ARG A 183 -21.34 -12.94 0.02
C ARG A 183 -19.83 -12.81 -0.19
N VAL A 184 -19.40 -12.57 -1.43
CA VAL A 184 -17.97 -12.38 -1.73
C VAL A 184 -17.48 -11.05 -1.17
N LEU A 185 -18.28 -9.98 -1.24
CA LEU A 185 -17.94 -8.67 -0.66
C LEU A 185 -17.79 -8.74 0.86
N GLU A 186 -18.64 -9.48 1.57
CA GLU A 186 -18.50 -9.73 3.00
C GLU A 186 -17.15 -10.38 3.33
N GLN A 187 -16.76 -11.41 2.55
CA GLN A 187 -15.46 -12.07 2.71
C GLN A 187 -14.29 -11.13 2.43
N ILE A 188 -14.38 -10.31 1.37
CA ILE A 188 -13.35 -9.31 1.05
C ILE A 188 -13.26 -8.28 2.18
N ALA A 189 -14.39 -7.81 2.72
CA ALA A 189 -14.43 -6.82 3.79
C ALA A 189 -13.78 -7.35 5.06
N ASP A 190 -14.09 -8.59 5.45
CA ASP A 190 -13.47 -9.24 6.59
C ASP A 190 -11.96 -9.37 6.40
N LEU A 191 -11.52 -9.82 5.22
CA LEU A 191 -10.09 -9.94 4.91
C LEU A 191 -9.39 -8.58 4.87
N TRP A 192 -10.03 -7.55 4.36
CA TRP A 192 -9.53 -6.17 4.31
C TRP A 192 -9.29 -5.63 5.72
N ILE A 193 -10.26 -5.80 6.63
CA ILE A 193 -10.14 -5.38 8.04
C ILE A 193 -9.03 -6.15 8.73
N GLN A 194 -8.95 -7.47 8.52
CA GLN A 194 -7.86 -8.28 9.06
C GLN A 194 -6.49 -7.80 8.56
N PHE A 195 -6.36 -7.51 7.27
CA PHE A 195 -5.11 -7.06 6.69
C PHE A 195 -4.72 -5.65 7.13
N ALA A 196 -5.69 -4.75 7.31
CA ALA A 196 -5.46 -3.44 7.92
C ALA A 196 -4.90 -3.60 9.33
N ARG A 197 -5.49 -4.49 10.16
CA ARG A 197 -4.99 -4.77 11.52
C ARG A 197 -3.57 -5.34 11.52
N VAL A 198 -3.27 -6.31 10.64
CA VAL A 198 -1.92 -6.87 10.49
C VAL A 198 -0.88 -5.78 10.21
N GLN A 199 -1.23 -4.77 9.41
CA GLN A 199 -0.33 -3.66 9.12
C GLN A 199 -0.24 -2.68 10.28
N LEU A 200 -1.36 -2.30 10.89
CA LEU A 200 -1.41 -1.39 12.03
C LEU A 200 -0.64 -1.94 13.24
N ASP A 201 -0.71 -3.25 13.49
CA ASP A 201 0.07 -3.91 14.55
C ASP A 201 1.60 -3.82 14.32
N ALA A 202 2.03 -3.61 13.08
CA ALA A 202 3.44 -3.45 12.70
C ALA A 202 3.87 -1.98 12.54
N ILE A 203 2.94 -1.03 12.57
CA ILE A 203 3.18 0.40 12.41
C ILE A 203 3.24 1.04 13.80
N PRO A 204 4.39 1.59 14.22
CA PRO A 204 4.47 2.28 15.50
C PRO A 204 3.79 3.65 15.43
N ASP A 205 3.44 4.17 16.60
CA ASP A 205 3.05 5.57 16.77
C ASP A 205 4.16 6.53 16.30
N PHE A 206 3.74 7.59 15.62
CA PHE A 206 4.60 8.68 15.18
C PHE A 206 4.01 10.02 15.63
N HIS A 207 4.61 10.61 16.68
CA HIS A 207 4.16 11.86 17.30
C HIS A 207 2.70 11.84 17.81
N GLY A 208 2.26 10.72 18.39
CA GLY A 208 0.92 10.56 18.98
C GLY A 208 -0.17 10.22 17.97
N GLY A 209 0.19 9.73 16.78
CA GLY A 209 -0.72 9.22 15.76
C GLY A 209 -0.18 7.99 15.05
N VAL A 210 -1.09 7.16 14.55
CA VAL A 210 -0.87 6.04 13.63
C VAL A 210 -1.65 6.30 12.36
#